data_AF-A0AAF0UZZ4-F1
#
_entry.id   AF-A0AAF0UZZ4-F1
#
_cell.length_a   1.000
_cell.length_b   1.000
_cell.length_c   1.000
_cell.angle_alpha   90.00
_cell.angle_beta   90.00
_cell.angle_gamma   90.00
#
_symmetry.space_group_name_H-M   'P 1'
#
loop_
_entity.id
_entity.type
_entity.pdbx_description
1 polymer ?
#
loop_
_entity_poly.entity_id
_entity_poly.type
_entity_poly.pdbx_seq_one_letter_code
_entity_poly.pdbx_strand_id
1 'polypeptide(L)'
;MIKLFSPTPPSLRCHKLSFMDHINIPLHSPFAFFYPKPQNYSNKISQISQILENSLSKVLSFYYPLAGKFKDNNTYVDCDDTGAEYLNVRINCPMS
;
A
#
# COMPACT_ATOMS: atom_id res chain seq x y z
N MET A 1 -2.89 9.03 -2.67
CA MET A 1 -1.59 8.36 -2.51
C MET A 1 -1.08 8.58 -1.10
N ILE A 2 -0.78 7.50 -0.38
CA ILE A 2 -0.12 7.54 0.93
C ILE A 2 1.38 7.54 0.68
N LYS A 3 2.04 8.59 1.15
CA LYS A 3 3.49 8.72 1.11
C LYS A 3 4.12 8.02 2.31
N LEU A 4 5.39 7.68 2.17
CA LEU A 4 6.17 7.10 3.24
C LEU A 4 6.35 8.13 4.37
N PHE A 5 6.42 7.65 5.61
CA PHE A 5 6.69 8.49 6.77
C PHE A 5 8.12 9.03 6.77
N SER A 6 9.05 8.23 6.25
CA SER A 6 10.47 8.55 6.10
C SER A 6 10.91 8.21 4.69
N PRO A 7 11.74 9.06 4.05
CA PRO A 7 12.16 8.85 2.67
C PRO A 7 13.04 7.61 2.54
N THR A 8 13.01 6.98 1.36
CA THR A 8 13.90 5.86 1.04
C THR A 8 15.34 6.36 0.91
N PRO A 9 16.32 5.75 1.61
CA PRO A 9 17.72 6.12 1.46
C PRO A 9 18.20 5.95 0.01
N PRO A 10 19.05 6.85 -0.52
CA PRO A 10 19.52 6.77 -1.91
C PRO A 10 20.17 5.43 -2.28
N SER A 11 20.84 4.77 -1.32
CA SER A 11 21.46 3.46 -1.50
C SER A 11 20.46 2.32 -1.70
N LEU A 12 19.20 2.50 -1.29
CA LEU A 12 18.13 1.49 -1.38
C LEU A 12 17.12 1.80 -2.49
N ARG A 13 17.38 2.84 -3.30
CA ARG A 13 16.44 3.31 -4.33
C ARG A 13 16.15 2.29 -5.43
N CYS A 14 17.06 1.36 -5.68
CA CYS A 14 16.89 0.33 -6.71
C CYS A 14 16.71 -1.05 -6.07
N HIS A 15 15.49 -1.58 -6.13
CA HIS A 15 15.18 -2.93 -5.67
C HIS A 15 15.15 -3.91 -6.85
N LYS A 16 16.23 -4.66 -7.05
CA LYS A 16 16.36 -5.63 -8.14
C LYS A 16 15.47 -6.85 -7.88
N LEU A 17 14.73 -7.27 -8.90
CA LEU A 17 13.92 -8.47 -8.82
C LEU A 17 14.79 -9.73 -8.90
N SER A 18 14.42 -10.75 -8.15
CA SER A 18 15.07 -12.05 -8.18
C SER A 18 14.64 -12.85 -9.41
N PHE A 19 15.33 -13.96 -9.72
CA PHE A 19 14.89 -14.88 -10.77
C PHE A 19 13.45 -15.38 -10.55
N MET A 20 13.08 -15.65 -9.29
CA MET A 20 11.73 -16.10 -8.94
C MET A 20 10.67 -15.04 -9.28
N ASP A 21 10.98 -13.76 -9.09
CA ASP A 21 10.04 -12.68 -9.40
C ASP A 21 9.78 -12.54 -10.91
N HIS A 22 10.78 -12.84 -11.75
CA HIS A 22 10.67 -12.75 -13.22
C HIS A 22 9.88 -13.90 -13.85
N ILE A 23 9.93 -15.10 -13.26
CA ILE A 23 9.18 -16.26 -13.77
C ILE A 23 7.71 -16.27 -13.30
N ASN A 24 7.41 -15.49 -12.25
CA ASN A 24 6.04 -15.34 -11.77
C ASN A 24 5.24 -14.43 -12.71
N ILE A 25 3.94 -14.68 -12.80
CA ILE A 25 3.05 -13.86 -13.62
C ILE A 25 2.88 -12.50 -12.93
N PRO A 26 3.13 -11.37 -13.62
CA PRO A 26 3.02 -10.03 -13.04
C PRO A 26 1.55 -9.60 -12.93
N LEU A 27 0.79 -10.29 -12.08
CA LEU A 27 -0.62 -10.01 -11.82
C LEU A 27 -0.80 -9.36 -10.45
N HIS A 28 -1.70 -8.38 -10.39
CA HIS A 28 -2.18 -7.86 -9.12
C HIS A 28 -2.96 -8.96 -8.39
N SER A 29 -2.58 -9.26 -7.15
CA SER A 29 -3.27 -10.25 -6.31
C SER A 29 -4.36 -9.55 -5.50
N PRO A 30 -5.66 -9.74 -5.83
CA PRO A 30 -6.73 -9.08 -5.11
C PRO A 30 -6.99 -9.77 -3.76
N PHE A 31 -7.03 -8.99 -2.68
CA PHE A 31 -7.42 -9.46 -1.35
C PHE A 31 -8.53 -8.57 -0.78
N ALA A 32 -9.51 -9.19 -0.11
CA ALA A 32 -10.59 -8.49 0.56
C ALA A 32 -10.75 -9.02 1.99
N PHE A 33 -10.86 -8.09 2.95
CA PHE A 33 -11.03 -8.39 4.37
C PHE A 33 -12.27 -7.67 4.90
N PHE A 34 -13.16 -8.41 5.56
CA PHE A 34 -14.41 -7.88 6.11
C PHE A 34 -14.35 -7.87 7.63
N TYR A 35 -14.70 -6.73 8.23
CA TYR A 35 -14.70 -6.54 9.68
C TYR A 35 -16.11 -6.14 10.15
N PRO A 36 -16.61 -6.70 11.26
CA PRO A 36 -17.92 -6.33 11.80
C PRO A 36 -17.92 -4.87 12.25
N LYS A 37 -19.09 -4.22 12.15
CA LYS A 37 -19.25 -2.82 12.55
C LYS A 37 -19.02 -2.66 14.06
N PRO A 38 -18.07 -1.84 14.52
CA PRO A 38 -17.86 -1.60 15.94
C PRO A 38 -19.06 -0.85 16.55
N GLN A 39 -19.36 -1.15 17.81
CA GLN A 39 -20.32 -0.38 18.61
C GLN A 39 -19.81 1.08 18.69
N ASN A 40 -20.66 2.07 18.35
CA ASN A 40 -20.33 3.51 18.20
C ASN A 40 -19.55 3.92 16.93
N TYR A 41 -19.93 3.37 15.78
CA TYR A 41 -19.28 3.60 14.47
C TYR A 41 -19.27 5.05 13.97
N SER A 42 -20.34 5.84 14.18
CA SER A 42 -20.49 7.16 13.52
C SER A 42 -19.37 8.14 13.86
N ASN A 43 -18.85 8.09 15.08
CA ASN A 43 -17.78 8.99 15.53
C ASN A 43 -16.36 8.47 15.17
N LYS A 44 -16.25 7.25 14.63
CA LYS A 44 -14.97 6.54 14.46
C LYS A 44 -14.50 6.38 13.02
N ILE A 45 -15.33 6.61 12.00
CA ILE A 45 -14.93 6.39 10.59
C ILE A 45 -13.70 7.24 10.22
N SER A 46 -13.75 8.54 10.51
CA SER A 46 -12.61 9.44 10.26
C SER A 46 -11.36 9.00 11.02
N GLN A 47 -11.54 8.56 12.28
CA GLN A 47 -10.46 8.05 13.11
C GLN A 47 -9.83 6.77 12.54
N ILE A 48 -10.64 5.84 12.03
CA ILE A 48 -10.17 4.60 11.40
C ILE A 48 -9.37 4.92 10.13
N SER A 49 -9.88 5.79 9.26
CA SER A 49 -9.13 6.21 8.06
C SER A 49 -7.78 6.80 8.44
N GLN A 50 -7.76 7.73 9.40
CA GLN A 50 -6.52 8.35 9.85
C GLN A 50 -5.53 7.34 10.46
N ILE A 51 -6.02 6.37 11.24
CA ILE A 51 -5.18 5.29 11.79
C ILE A 51 -4.59 4.44 10.65
N LEU A 52 -5.40 4.06 9.67
CA LEU A 52 -4.96 3.27 8.51
C LEU A 52 -3.93 4.02 7.67
N GLU A 53 -4.19 5.29 7.35
CA GLU A 53 -3.28 6.13 6.58
C GLU A 53 -1.93 6.31 7.28
N ASN A 54 -1.95 6.62 8.59
CA ASN A 54 -0.73 6.82 9.38
C ASN A 54 0.07 5.51 9.54
N SER A 55 -0.61 4.41 9.83
CA SER A 55 0.05 3.11 9.99
C SER A 55 0.62 2.61 8.67
N LEU A 56 -0.11 2.79 7.56
CA LEU A 56 0.37 2.45 6.22
C LEU A 56 1.58 3.30 5.83
N SER A 57 1.54 4.62 6.05
CA SER A 57 2.68 5.52 5.81
C SER A 57 3.94 5.07 6.55
N LYS A 58 3.79 4.64 7.81
CA LYS A 58 4.89 4.14 8.63
C LYS A 58 5.41 2.78 8.15
N VAL A 59 4.54 1.85 7.77
CA VAL A 59 4.96 0.52 7.29
C VAL A 59 5.63 0.63 5.92
N LEU A 60 5.14 1.49 5.03
CA LEU A 60 5.76 1.71 3.71
C LEU A 60 7.20 2.22 3.81
N SER A 61 7.57 2.93 4.88
CA SER A 61 8.99 3.24 5.15
C SER A 61 9.88 2.02 5.29
N PHE A 62 9.36 0.93 5.88
CA PHE A 62 10.10 -0.32 6.06
C PHE A 62 9.98 -1.24 4.83
N TYR A 63 8.85 -1.16 4.12
CA TYR A 63 8.56 -1.90 2.90
C TYR A 63 8.57 -0.98 1.67
N TYR A 64 9.62 -0.17 1.56
CA TYR A 64 9.77 0.89 0.56
C TYR A 64 9.59 0.44 -0.90
N PRO A 65 9.92 -0.80 -1.33
CA PRO A 65 9.67 -1.21 -2.71
C PRO A 65 8.18 -1.18 -3.08
N LEU A 66 7.27 -1.35 -2.12
CA LEU A 66 5.83 -1.30 -2.36
C LEU A 66 5.31 0.12 -2.69
N ALA A 67 6.11 1.15 -2.42
CA ALA A 67 5.80 2.54 -2.74
C ALA A 67 6.47 3.04 -4.02
N GLY A 68 7.16 2.15 -4.75
CA GLY A 68 7.87 2.45 -5.99
C GLY A 68 7.11 2.02 -7.25
N LYS A 69 7.83 2.00 -8.38
CA LYS A 69 7.29 1.58 -9.68
C LYS A 69 8.22 0.61 -10.39
N PHE A 70 7.66 -0.35 -11.10
CA PHE A 70 8.43 -1.20 -12.00
C PHE A 70 9.08 -0.37 -13.11
N LYS A 71 10.32 -0.72 -13.45
CA LYS A 71 11.12 -0.11 -14.53
C LYS A 71 11.82 -1.18 -15.35
N ASP A 72 12.31 -0.76 -16.51
CA ASP A 72 13.13 -1.54 -17.45
C ASP A 72 12.58 -2.96 -17.65
N ASN A 73 11.39 -3.05 -18.23
CA ASN A 73 10.66 -4.30 -18.48
C ASN A 73 10.46 -5.17 -17.22
N ASN A 74 10.12 -4.52 -16.10
CA ASN A 74 9.87 -5.16 -14.80
C ASN A 74 11.08 -5.94 -14.28
N THR A 75 12.31 -5.41 -14.47
CA THR A 75 13.53 -6.04 -13.94
C THR A 75 13.92 -5.54 -12.55
N TYR A 76 13.44 -4.36 -12.18
CA TYR A 76 13.56 -3.81 -10.83
C TYR A 76 12.41 -2.85 -10.52
N VAL A 77 12.31 -2.50 -9.25
CA VAL A 77 11.43 -1.45 -8.75
C VAL A 77 12.28 -0.21 -8.43
N ASP A 78 11.97 0.89 -9.10
CA ASP A 78 12.46 2.23 -8.73
C ASP A 78 11.67 2.70 -7.52
N CYS A 79 12.33 2.70 -6.36
CA CYS A 79 11.78 3.12 -5.09
C CYS A 79 11.80 4.65 -5.01
N ASP A 80 10.97 5.28 -5.86
CA ASP A 80 10.90 6.73 -6.08
C ASP A 80 9.97 7.46 -5.08
N ASP A 81 9.54 6.76 -4.04
CA ASP A 81 8.62 7.25 -3.01
C ASP A 81 7.29 7.80 -3.59
N THR A 82 6.84 7.34 -4.76
CA THR A 82 5.53 7.70 -5.33
C THR A 82 4.39 7.44 -4.32
N GLY A 83 4.51 6.37 -3.54
CA GLY A 83 3.54 5.98 -2.52
C GLY A 83 2.54 4.93 -3.01
N ALA A 84 1.61 4.56 -2.13
CA ALA A 84 0.57 3.59 -2.42
C ALA A 84 -0.80 4.28 -2.62
N GLU A 85 -1.63 3.73 -3.51
CA GLU A 85 -3.00 4.22 -3.66
C GLU A 85 -3.84 3.84 -2.44
N TYR A 86 -4.64 4.80 -1.97
CA TYR A 86 -5.56 4.61 -0.85
C TYR A 86 -6.82 5.41 -1.13
N LEU A 87 -7.96 4.74 -1.08
CA LEU A 87 -9.27 5.29 -1.36
C LEU A 87 -10.20 4.94 -0.20
N ASN A 88 -10.91 5.94 0.33
CA ASN A 88 -11.95 5.73 1.32
C ASN A 88 -13.31 5.90 0.63
N VAL A 89 -14.12 4.83 0.64
CA VAL A 89 -15.42 4.79 -0.03
C VAL A 89 -16.51 4.40 0.94
N ARG A 90 -17.67 5.06 0.82
CA ARG A 90 -18.88 4.72 1.57
C ARG A 90 -19.92 4.13 0.63
N ILE A 91 -20.25 2.86 0.84
CA ILE A 91 -21.26 2.16 0.06
C ILE A 91 -22.58 2.21 0.85
N ASN A 92 -23.65 2.66 0.20
CA ASN A 92 -24.98 2.71 0.81
C ASN A 92 -25.77 1.42 0.56
N CYS A 93 -25.22 0.30 1.04
CA CYS A 93 -25.82 -1.04 0.92
C CYS A 93 -25.54 -1.82 2.21
N PRO A 94 -26.49 -2.62 2.73
CA PRO A 94 -26.17 -3.56 3.80
C PRO A 94 -25.11 -4.57 3.31
N MET A 95 -24.13 -4.88 4.15
CA MET A 95 -23.30 -6.07 3.95
C MET A 95 -24.17 -7.28 4.30
N SER A 96 -24.64 -7.98 3.26
CA SER A 96 -25.43 -9.22 3.33
C SER A 96 -24.54 -10.43 3.61
#